data_AF-A0A8J3ZIM8-F1
#
_entry.id   AF-A0A8J3ZIM8-F1
#
_cell.length_a   1.000
_cell.length_b   1.000
_cell.length_c   1.000
_cell.angle_alpha   90.00
_cell.angle_beta   90.00
_cell.angle_gamma   90.00
#
_symmetry.space_group_name_H-M   'P 1'
#
loop_
_entity.id
_entity.type
_entity.pdbx_description
1 polymer ?
#
loop_
_entity_poly.entity_id
_entity_poly.type
_entity_poly.pdbx_seq_one_letter_code
_entity_poly.pdbx_strand_id
1 'polypeptide(L)'
;MIVAAIVARWNPWRYVYLMPAADSGVFLGVTTAAVVLLGIAAHVARPRRVINAVTAWLVAAMLVLCAWPVFDAVHDTGYDRGATAVVAASADERFEVVAVRYTARGSTFHVDRYRLRSRAGALSRQADRFLVEIYQSGAASARGAVAAVGFSGPREVEIRTADDSRWTVTFDPRSLSLPHTLMWSETTGYEWTRRR
;
A
#
# COMPACT_ATOMS: atom_id res chain seq x y z
N MET A 1 12.62 -14.02 7.91
CA MET A 1 12.79 -14.99 6.80
C MET A 1 12.21 -16.37 7.11
N ILE A 2 12.55 -17.00 8.24
CA ILE A 2 12.04 -18.33 8.63
C ILE A 2 10.51 -18.36 8.76
N VAL A 3 9.91 -17.31 9.33
CA VAL A 3 8.44 -17.20 9.48
C VAL A 3 7.70 -17.16 8.14
N ALA A 4 8.24 -16.44 7.14
CA ALA A 4 7.62 -16.35 5.82
C ALA A 4 7.68 -17.70 5.06
N ALA A 5 8.80 -18.42 5.19
CA ALA A 5 8.95 -19.76 4.61
C ALA A 5 8.03 -20.79 5.28
N ILE A 6 7.86 -20.71 6.61
CA ILE A 6 6.93 -21.57 7.36
C ILE A 6 5.47 -21.28 6.97
N VAL A 7 5.09 -20.00 6.83
CA VAL A 7 3.73 -19.59 6.43
C VAL A 7 3.43 -19.99 4.98
N ALA A 8 4.40 -19.85 4.06
CA ALA A 8 4.24 -20.29 2.67
C ALA A 8 4.06 -21.81 2.54
N ARG A 9 4.73 -22.60 3.39
CA ARG A 9 4.58 -24.06 3.43
C ARG A 9 3.21 -24.51 3.94
N TRP A 10 2.60 -23.75 4.84
CA TRP A 10 1.32 -24.13 5.47
C TRP A 10 0.09 -23.56 4.75
N ASN A 11 0.21 -22.39 4.12
CA ASN A 11 -0.88 -21.81 3.34
C ASN A 11 -0.35 -20.79 2.31
N PRO A 12 -0.10 -21.19 1.06
CA PRO A 12 0.50 -20.32 0.03
C PRO A 12 -0.37 -19.10 -0.29
N TRP A 13 -1.68 -19.17 -0.06
CA TRP A 13 -2.60 -18.05 -0.26
C TRP A 13 -2.38 -16.92 0.75
N ARG A 14 -1.95 -17.22 1.98
CA ARG A 14 -1.61 -16.19 2.99
C ARG A 14 -0.32 -15.43 2.67
N TYR A 15 0.58 -16.02 1.89
CA TYR A 15 1.81 -15.36 1.44
C TYR A 15 1.50 -14.16 0.54
N VAL A 16 0.51 -14.31 -0.36
CA VAL A 16 0.05 -13.24 -1.26
C VAL A 16 -0.55 -12.05 -0.49
N TYR A 17 -1.24 -12.31 0.64
CA TYR A 17 -1.81 -11.25 1.48
C TYR A 17 -0.78 -10.51 2.37
N LEU A 18 0.42 -11.07 2.55
CA LEU A 18 1.51 -10.43 3.32
C LEU A 18 2.41 -9.54 2.46
N MET A 19 2.18 -9.53 1.14
CA MET A 19 2.98 -8.83 0.14
C MET A 19 2.84 -7.30 0.07
N PRO A 20 1.81 -6.61 0.63
CA PRO A 20 1.74 -5.14 0.53
C PRO A 20 2.83 -4.38 1.32
N ALA A 21 3.69 -5.07 2.08
CA ALA A 21 4.65 -4.45 3.00
C ALA A 21 6.11 -4.89 2.78
N ALA A 22 6.41 -5.68 1.74
CA ALA A 22 7.79 -6.09 1.49
C ALA A 22 8.51 -5.04 0.63
N ASP A 23 9.45 -4.32 1.23
CA ASP A 23 10.49 -3.58 0.51
C ASP A 23 10.96 -4.40 -0.69
N SER A 24 11.00 -3.77 -1.86
CA SER A 24 11.30 -4.37 -3.17
C SER A 24 12.56 -5.26 -3.16
N GLY A 25 13.50 -4.99 -2.25
CA GLY A 25 14.72 -5.77 -2.04
C GLY A 25 14.51 -7.16 -1.46
N VAL A 26 13.55 -7.36 -0.55
CA VAL A 26 13.25 -8.70 0.03
C VAL A 26 12.65 -9.61 -1.04
N PHE A 27 11.80 -9.04 -1.89
CA PHE A 27 11.21 -9.74 -3.02
C PHE A 27 12.26 -10.14 -4.07
N LEU A 28 13.16 -9.23 -4.44
CA LEU A 28 14.31 -9.52 -5.32
C LEU A 28 15.17 -10.65 -4.74
N GLY A 29 15.53 -10.58 -3.46
CA GLY A 29 16.38 -11.59 -2.81
C GLY A 29 15.77 -13.00 -2.81
N VAL A 30 14.49 -13.14 -2.48
CA VAL A 30 13.79 -14.44 -2.51
C VAL A 30 13.70 -15.00 -3.93
N THR A 31 13.45 -14.13 -4.90
CA THR A 31 13.33 -14.50 -6.31
C THR A 31 14.68 -14.98 -6.87
N THR A 32 15.76 -14.27 -6.60
CA THR A 32 17.12 -14.67 -7.00
C THR A 32 17.52 -16.00 -6.34
N ALA A 33 17.25 -16.17 -5.05
CA ALA A 33 17.55 -17.42 -4.33
C ALA A 33 16.78 -18.62 -4.91
N ALA A 34 15.50 -18.42 -5.27
CA ALA A 34 14.69 -19.46 -5.92
C ALA A 34 15.27 -19.85 -7.29
N VAL A 35 15.65 -18.88 -8.13
CA VAL A 35 16.27 -19.13 -9.44
C VAL A 35 17.58 -19.92 -9.31
N VAL A 36 18.43 -19.57 -8.33
CA VAL A 36 19.69 -20.28 -8.06
C VAL A 36 19.44 -21.73 -7.64
N LEU A 37 18.53 -21.96 -6.69
CA LEU A 37 18.19 -23.31 -6.22
C LEU A 37 17.57 -24.18 -7.33
N LEU A 38 16.77 -23.59 -8.21
CA LEU A 38 16.19 -24.26 -9.38
C LEU A 38 17.26 -24.59 -10.44
N GLY A 39 18.21 -23.71 -10.68
CA GLY A 39 19.37 -23.99 -11.55
C GLY A 39 20.20 -25.16 -11.06
N ILE A 40 20.42 -25.25 -9.74
CA ILE A 40 21.10 -26.38 -9.09
C ILE A 40 20.29 -27.67 -9.26
N ALA A 41 18.97 -27.64 -9.01
CA ALA A 41 18.11 -28.82 -9.15
C ALA A 41 18.04 -29.33 -10.61
N ALA A 42 17.98 -28.42 -11.59
CA ALA A 42 18.00 -28.74 -13.01
C ALA A 42 19.35 -29.34 -13.47
N HIS A 43 20.47 -28.94 -12.84
CA HIS A 43 21.77 -29.54 -13.11
C HIS A 43 21.87 -31.00 -12.64
N VAL A 44 21.16 -31.35 -11.56
CA VAL A 44 21.20 -32.67 -10.93
C VAL A 44 20.25 -33.69 -11.61
N ALA A 45 19.14 -33.26 -12.20
CA ALA A 45 18.17 -34.17 -12.84
C ALA A 45 18.53 -34.47 -14.33
N ARG A 46 18.76 -35.74 -14.69
CA ARG A 46 18.82 -36.23 -16.09
C ARG A 46 17.43 -36.80 -16.45
N PRO A 47 16.62 -36.14 -17.32
CA PRO A 47 16.84 -36.03 -18.77
C PRO A 47 16.72 -34.58 -19.30
N ARG A 48 17.73 -34.15 -20.05
CA ARG A 48 18.31 -32.80 -19.97
C ARG A 48 17.71 -31.69 -20.85
N ARG A 49 16.68 -31.94 -21.67
CA ARG A 49 16.18 -30.92 -22.61
C ARG A 49 14.74 -30.50 -22.35
N VAL A 50 13.84 -31.46 -22.17
CA VAL A 50 12.43 -31.16 -21.93
C VAL A 50 12.20 -30.64 -20.51
N ILE A 51 12.82 -31.26 -19.50
CA ILE A 51 12.71 -30.77 -18.11
C ILE A 51 13.34 -29.39 -17.98
N ASN A 52 14.52 -29.17 -18.54
CA ASN A 52 15.17 -27.85 -18.51
C ASN A 52 14.35 -26.77 -19.23
N ALA A 53 13.72 -27.09 -20.36
CA ALA A 53 12.86 -26.16 -21.08
C ALA A 53 11.58 -25.84 -20.28
N VAL A 54 10.91 -26.85 -19.72
CA VAL A 54 9.67 -26.68 -18.93
C VAL A 54 9.95 -25.94 -17.62
N THR A 55 11.02 -26.28 -16.91
CA THR A 55 11.43 -25.60 -15.69
C THR A 55 11.85 -24.16 -15.99
N ALA A 56 12.61 -23.90 -17.05
CA ALA A 56 12.95 -22.54 -17.46
C ALA A 56 11.70 -21.73 -17.83
N TRP A 57 10.72 -22.33 -18.51
CA TRP A 57 9.45 -21.68 -18.84
C TRP A 57 8.59 -21.39 -17.61
N LEU A 58 8.47 -22.34 -16.68
CA LEU A 58 7.74 -22.14 -15.43
C LEU A 58 8.39 -21.07 -14.55
N VAL A 59 9.73 -21.05 -14.51
CA VAL A 59 10.47 -20.00 -13.81
C VAL A 59 10.28 -18.66 -14.51
N ALA A 60 10.40 -18.58 -15.84
CA ALA A 60 10.15 -17.35 -16.57
C ALA A 60 8.71 -16.84 -16.38
N ALA A 61 7.72 -17.73 -16.46
CA ALA A 61 6.31 -17.39 -16.24
C ALA A 61 6.06 -16.94 -14.78
N MET A 62 6.67 -17.60 -13.80
CA MET A 62 6.58 -17.19 -12.38
C MET A 62 7.30 -15.87 -12.14
N LEU A 63 8.47 -15.65 -12.75
CA LEU A 63 9.19 -14.38 -12.70
C LEU A 63 8.37 -13.26 -13.32
N VAL A 64 7.72 -13.48 -14.48
CA VAL A 64 6.84 -12.51 -15.11
C VAL A 64 5.61 -12.23 -14.24
N LEU A 65 4.92 -13.26 -13.74
CA LEU A 65 3.73 -13.10 -12.87
C LEU A 65 4.06 -12.41 -11.54
N CYS A 66 5.24 -12.69 -10.97
CA CYS A 66 5.65 -12.07 -9.72
C CYS A 66 6.30 -10.69 -9.93
N ALA A 67 6.93 -10.43 -11.08
CA ALA A 67 7.48 -9.11 -11.43
C ALA A 67 6.40 -8.15 -11.98
N TRP A 68 5.26 -8.65 -12.46
CA TRP A 68 4.16 -7.82 -12.95
C TRP A 68 3.70 -6.73 -11.97
N PRO A 69 3.42 -7.02 -10.68
CA PRO A 69 3.07 -5.97 -9.71
C PRO A 69 4.24 -5.02 -9.38
N VAL A 70 5.49 -5.45 -9.56
CA VAL A 70 6.66 -4.56 -9.44
C VAL A 70 6.78 -3.67 -10.68
N PHE A 71 6.47 -4.21 -11.87
CA PHE A 71 6.40 -3.44 -13.09
C PHE A 71 5.29 -2.40 -13.00
N ASP A 72 4.08 -2.73 -12.55
CA ASP A 72 3.02 -1.75 -12.27
C ASP A 72 3.46 -0.69 -11.24
N ALA A 73 4.18 -1.09 -10.18
CA ALA A 73 4.71 -0.16 -9.19
C ALA A 73 5.86 0.73 -9.71
N VAL A 74 6.58 0.28 -10.75
CA VAL A 74 7.69 1.01 -11.38
C VAL A 74 7.24 1.79 -12.63
N HIS A 75 6.16 1.37 -13.30
CA HIS A 75 5.69 1.93 -14.57
C HIS A 75 4.55 2.94 -14.47
N ASP A 76 3.90 3.14 -13.32
CA ASP A 76 2.85 4.16 -13.25
C ASP A 76 2.95 4.95 -11.95
N THR A 77 2.99 6.28 -11.98
CA THR A 77 1.77 7.05 -12.23
C THR A 77 2.04 8.49 -12.68
N GLY A 78 3.26 8.82 -13.10
CA GLY A 78 3.65 10.22 -13.31
C GLY A 78 3.71 11.03 -12.00
N TYR A 79 3.67 10.38 -10.84
CA TYR A 79 3.84 11.01 -9.52
C TYR A 79 5.07 10.48 -8.79
N ASP A 80 5.79 11.38 -8.14
CA ASP A 80 6.81 11.06 -7.14
C ASP A 80 6.17 10.97 -5.76
N ARG A 81 6.41 9.85 -5.08
CA ARG A 81 5.91 9.61 -3.73
C ARG A 81 6.82 10.30 -2.70
N GLY A 82 6.25 11.17 -1.90
CA GLY A 82 6.91 11.80 -0.76
C GLY A 82 7.06 10.89 0.46
N ALA A 83 7.70 11.43 1.50
CA ALA A 83 7.83 10.74 2.78
C ALA A 83 6.45 10.40 3.38
N THR A 84 6.38 9.27 4.09
CA THR A 84 5.18 8.88 4.83
C THR A 84 5.30 9.41 6.25
N ALA A 85 4.34 10.23 6.69
CA ALA A 85 4.32 10.84 8.01
C ALA A 85 3.14 10.29 8.83
N VAL A 86 3.35 10.03 10.11
CA VAL A 86 2.25 9.71 11.04
C VAL A 86 1.66 11.02 11.53
N VAL A 87 0.37 11.25 11.26
CA VAL A 87 -0.32 12.50 11.61
C VAL A 87 -1.22 12.36 12.83
N ALA A 88 -1.62 11.13 13.17
CA ALA A 88 -2.39 10.83 14.37
C ALA A 88 -2.12 9.39 14.84
N ALA A 89 -2.21 9.16 16.15
CA ALA A 89 -2.17 7.83 16.75
C ALA A 89 -3.37 7.66 17.69
N SER A 90 -3.93 6.45 17.74
CA SER A 90 -5.00 6.14 18.68
C SER A 90 -4.44 6.07 20.10
N ALA A 91 -5.28 6.36 21.10
CA ALA A 91 -4.87 6.38 22.51
C ALA A 91 -4.36 5.03 23.03
N ASP A 92 -4.83 3.93 22.43
CA ASP A 92 -4.37 2.57 22.72
C ASP A 92 -3.13 2.16 21.90
N GLU A 93 -2.59 3.09 21.10
CA GLU A 93 -1.45 2.90 20.21
C GLU A 93 -1.61 1.78 19.16
N ARG A 94 -2.82 1.29 18.94
CA ARG A 94 -3.07 0.18 18.00
C ARG A 94 -3.24 0.62 16.55
N PHE A 95 -3.62 1.87 16.35
CA PHE A 95 -3.90 2.45 15.04
C PHE A 95 -3.21 3.79 14.90
N GLU A 96 -2.89 4.13 13.67
CA GLU A 96 -2.30 5.40 13.30
C GLU A 96 -2.87 5.85 11.95
N VAL A 97 -2.93 7.16 11.76
CA VAL A 97 -3.22 7.74 10.46
C VAL A 97 -1.91 8.19 9.85
N VAL A 98 -1.63 7.70 8.64
CA VAL A 98 -0.47 8.09 7.86
C VAL A 98 -0.87 8.99 6.71
N ALA A 99 -0.11 10.05 6.51
CA ALA A 99 -0.21 10.93 5.36
C ALA A 99 0.94 10.65 4.38
N VAL A 100 0.62 10.64 3.10
CA VAL A 100 1.59 10.56 2.01
C VAL A 100 1.21 11.59 0.96
N ARG A 101 2.17 12.43 0.58
CA ARG A 101 2.04 13.35 -0.53
C ARG A 101 2.58 12.71 -1.80
N TYR A 102 1.85 12.84 -2.90
CA TYR A 102 2.27 12.42 -4.24
C TYR A 102 2.35 13.66 -5.12
N THR A 103 3.49 13.94 -5.74
CA THR A 103 3.68 15.13 -6.58
C THR A 103 3.85 14.72 -8.03
N ALA A 104 3.03 15.28 -8.93
CA ALA A 104 3.14 14.98 -10.36
C ALA A 104 4.48 15.49 -10.92
N ARG A 105 5.19 14.64 -11.69
CA ARG A 105 6.49 14.97 -12.27
C ARG A 105 6.36 16.15 -13.23
N GLY A 106 7.24 17.14 -13.07
CA GLY A 106 7.24 18.34 -13.91
C GLY A 106 6.00 19.22 -13.72
N SER A 107 5.22 19.01 -12.66
CA SER A 107 4.00 19.76 -12.35
C SER A 107 3.99 20.18 -10.88
N THR A 108 3.22 21.22 -10.58
CA THR A 108 2.92 21.65 -9.20
C THR A 108 1.71 20.91 -8.61
N PHE A 109 1.07 20.07 -9.42
CA PHE A 109 -0.05 19.25 -8.99
C PHE A 109 0.42 18.19 -7.99
N HIS A 110 -0.31 18.05 -6.89
CA HIS A 110 -0.03 17.03 -5.90
C HIS A 110 -1.32 16.48 -5.28
N VAL A 111 -1.20 15.28 -4.72
CA VAL A 111 -2.28 14.56 -4.07
C VAL A 111 -1.86 14.21 -2.65
N ASP A 112 -2.63 14.69 -1.68
CA ASP A 112 -2.45 14.34 -0.28
C ASP A 112 -3.41 13.20 0.07
N ARG A 113 -2.84 12.07 0.49
CA ARG A 113 -3.59 10.86 0.84
C ARG A 113 -3.37 10.50 2.29
N TYR A 114 -4.47 10.31 3.00
CA TYR A 114 -4.48 9.91 4.40
C TYR A 114 -5.04 8.50 4.50
N ARG A 115 -4.36 7.63 5.25
CA ARG A 115 -4.73 6.22 5.36
C ARG A 115 -4.66 5.76 6.79
N LEU A 116 -5.63 4.95 7.18
CA LEU A 116 -5.59 4.25 8.46
C LEU A 116 -4.61 3.08 8.36
N ARG A 117 -3.78 2.91 9.37
CA ARG A 117 -2.82 1.82 9.48
C ARG A 117 -2.88 1.22 10.89
N SER A 118 -2.80 -0.10 11.01
CA SER A 118 -2.58 -0.74 12.32
C SER A 118 -1.10 -0.65 12.69
N ARG A 119 -0.80 -0.33 13.94
CA ARG A 119 0.57 -0.25 14.45
C ARG A 119 1.05 -1.62 14.94
N ALA A 120 1.58 -2.42 14.03
CA ALA A 120 2.05 -3.79 14.33
C ALA A 120 3.42 -4.10 13.72
N GLY A 121 4.26 -3.07 13.51
CA GLY A 121 5.59 -3.20 12.92
C GLY A 121 5.53 -3.84 11.53
N ALA A 122 6.26 -4.94 11.33
CA ALA A 122 6.26 -5.70 10.07
C ALA A 122 4.90 -6.32 9.71
N LEU A 123 3.96 -6.43 10.65
CA LEU A 123 2.61 -6.93 10.44
C LEU A 123 1.57 -5.80 10.31
N SER A 124 2.03 -4.55 10.13
CA SER A 124 1.15 -3.41 9.95
C SER A 124 0.31 -3.58 8.69
N ARG A 125 -1.00 -3.41 8.84
CA ARG A 125 -1.98 -3.46 7.75
C ARG A 125 -2.46 -2.04 7.49
N GLN A 126 -2.71 -1.71 6.23
CA GLN A 126 -3.32 -0.45 5.85
C GLN A 126 -4.76 -0.69 5.41
N ALA A 127 -5.62 0.30 5.64
CA ALA A 127 -6.95 0.30 5.05
C ALA A 127 -6.85 0.22 3.52
N ASP A 128 -7.75 -0.54 2.92
CA ASP A 128 -7.90 -0.65 1.47
C ASP A 128 -8.25 0.72 0.86
N ARG A 129 -9.07 1.51 1.56
CA ARG A 129 -9.48 2.86 1.18
C ARG A 129 -8.68 3.95 1.91
N PHE A 130 -8.65 5.13 1.31
CA PHE A 130 -8.15 6.33 1.97
C PHE A 130 -9.21 6.92 2.89
N LEU A 131 -8.78 7.46 4.03
CA LEU A 131 -9.60 8.31 4.89
C LEU A 131 -9.91 9.62 4.16
N VAL A 132 -8.87 10.23 3.60
CA VAL A 132 -8.93 11.50 2.88
C VAL A 132 -8.07 11.41 1.63
N GLU A 133 -8.57 11.94 0.52
CA GLU A 133 -7.81 12.13 -0.72
C GLU A 133 -8.10 13.51 -1.29
N ILE A 134 -7.08 14.38 -1.31
CA ILE A 134 -7.19 15.76 -1.77
C ILE A 134 -6.30 15.94 -2.99
N TYR A 135 -6.87 16.42 -4.08
CA TYR A 135 -6.16 16.76 -5.31
C TYR A 135 -5.97 18.27 -5.37
N GLN A 136 -4.73 18.73 -5.48
CA GLN A 136 -4.40 20.16 -5.50
C GLN A 136 -3.57 20.49 -6.73
N SER A 137 -4.00 21.51 -7.48
CA SER A 137 -3.19 22.14 -8.52
C SER A 137 -2.43 23.33 -7.93
N GLY A 138 -1.13 23.46 -8.22
CA GLY A 138 -0.42 24.72 -7.98
C GLY A 138 -0.44 25.27 -6.56
N ALA A 139 -0.13 26.57 -6.44
CA ALA A 139 0.02 27.28 -5.17
C ALA A 139 -1.23 27.17 -4.29
N ALA A 140 -1.22 26.16 -3.42
CA ALA A 140 -2.00 25.98 -2.21
C ALA A 140 -3.35 26.72 -2.21
N SER A 141 -4.36 26.11 -2.82
CA SER A 141 -5.73 26.30 -2.36
C SER A 141 -5.79 25.83 -0.90
N ALA A 142 -5.47 26.71 0.05
CA ALA A 142 -5.51 26.41 1.47
C ALA A 142 -6.89 25.90 1.89
N ARG A 143 -7.95 26.29 1.16
CA ARG A 143 -9.33 25.83 1.36
C ARG A 143 -9.49 24.32 1.34
N GLY A 144 -8.72 23.62 0.50
CA GLY A 144 -8.81 22.17 0.33
C GLY A 144 -7.92 21.34 1.24
N ALA A 145 -7.17 21.96 2.15
CA ALA A 145 -6.22 21.25 2.99
C ALA A 145 -6.85 20.62 4.23
N VAL A 146 -6.29 19.48 4.68
CA VAL A 146 -6.55 18.97 6.04
C VAL A 146 -5.78 19.82 7.03
N ALA A 147 -6.49 20.43 7.99
CA ALA A 147 -5.89 21.19 9.08
C ALA A 147 -5.43 20.28 10.21
N ALA A 148 -6.21 19.26 10.56
CA ALA A 148 -5.85 18.29 11.59
C ALA A 148 -6.53 16.94 11.35
N VAL A 149 -5.89 15.87 11.80
CA VAL A 149 -6.51 14.54 11.92
C VAL A 149 -6.26 14.05 13.34
N GLY A 150 -7.28 13.44 13.96
CA GLY A 150 -7.19 12.89 15.29
C GLY A 150 -8.10 11.68 15.47
N PHE A 151 -7.87 10.91 16.53
CA PHE A 151 -8.82 9.89 16.95
C PHE A 151 -9.77 10.51 17.99
N SER A 152 -11.06 10.61 17.66
CA SER A 152 -12.10 11.02 18.62
C SER A 152 -12.54 9.85 19.51
N GLY A 153 -12.22 8.61 19.13
CA GLY A 153 -12.44 7.41 19.92
C GLY A 153 -11.64 6.20 19.42
N PRO A 154 -11.81 5.00 20.03
CA PRO A 154 -11.03 3.81 19.68
C PRO A 154 -11.22 3.29 18.26
N ARG A 155 -12.30 3.69 17.58
CA ARG A 155 -12.72 3.23 16.25
C ARG A 155 -13.20 4.36 15.36
N GLU A 156 -12.85 5.59 15.75
CA GLU A 156 -13.38 6.79 15.12
C GLU A 156 -12.24 7.78 14.90
N VAL A 157 -12.16 8.24 13.66
CA VAL A 157 -11.20 9.25 13.23
C VAL A 157 -11.98 10.51 12.89
N GLU A 158 -11.45 11.61 13.40
CA GLU A 158 -11.91 12.95 13.12
C GLU A 158 -10.92 13.65 12.19
N ILE A 159 -11.46 14.31 11.19
CA ILE A 159 -10.73 15.10 10.21
C ILE A 159 -11.28 16.52 10.32
N ARG A 160 -10.38 17.46 10.57
CA ARG A 160 -10.68 18.89 10.53
C ARG A 160 -10.03 19.49 9.30
N THR A 161 -10.83 20.15 8.48
CA THR A 161 -10.40 20.77 7.24
C THR A 161 -10.04 22.25 7.48
N ALA A 162 -9.37 22.88 6.53
CA ALA A 162 -8.89 24.25 6.67
C ALA A 162 -10.00 25.32 6.74
N ASP A 163 -11.22 24.97 6.32
CA ASP A 163 -12.44 25.76 6.50
C ASP A 163 -13.11 25.54 7.88
N ASP A 164 -12.41 24.86 8.81
CA ASP A 164 -12.88 24.47 10.14
C ASP A 164 -14.06 23.48 10.14
N SER A 165 -14.42 22.92 8.99
CA SER A 165 -15.40 21.84 8.91
C SER A 165 -14.86 20.57 9.60
N ARG A 166 -15.75 19.87 10.32
CA ARG A 166 -15.43 18.67 11.09
C ARG A 166 -16.10 17.46 10.46
N TRP A 167 -15.30 16.45 10.14
CA TRP A 167 -15.74 15.22 9.50
C TRP A 167 -15.32 14.03 10.35
N THR A 168 -16.25 13.13 10.60
CA THR A 168 -16.00 11.97 11.45
C THR A 168 -16.28 10.69 10.69
N VAL A 169 -15.38 9.72 10.81
CA VAL A 169 -15.50 8.43 10.16
C VAL A 169 -15.18 7.30 11.13
N THR A 170 -16.09 6.34 11.19
CA THR A 170 -15.90 5.10 11.95
C THR A 170 -15.29 4.02 11.07
N PHE A 171 -14.50 3.14 11.68
CA PHE A 171 -13.85 2.02 10.98
C PHE A 171 -13.98 0.71 11.75
N ASP A 172 -13.92 -0.42 11.03
CA ASP A 172 -13.80 -1.72 11.68
C ASP A 172 -12.32 -1.99 12.02
N PRO A 173 -11.93 -2.11 13.31
CA PRO A 173 -10.54 -2.36 13.70
C PRO A 173 -9.98 -3.71 13.24
N ARG A 174 -10.83 -4.69 12.89
CA ARG A 174 -10.38 -6.01 12.43
C ARG A 174 -9.97 -5.98 10.97
N SER A 175 -10.77 -5.37 10.11
CA SER A 175 -10.53 -5.29 8.66
C SER A 175 -9.86 -3.99 8.22
N LEU A 176 -9.87 -2.95 9.05
CA LEU A 176 -9.55 -1.55 8.70
C LEU A 176 -10.43 -0.98 7.60
N SER A 177 -11.63 -1.55 7.39
CA SER A 177 -12.55 -1.08 6.36
C SER A 177 -13.14 0.28 6.73
N LEU A 178 -13.16 1.16 5.73
CA LEU A 178 -13.75 2.49 5.81
C LEU A 178 -15.00 2.55 4.92
N PRO A 179 -16.12 3.10 5.41
CA PRO A 179 -17.34 3.16 4.61
C PRO A 179 -17.17 4.13 3.42
N HIS A 180 -16.49 5.26 3.64
CA HIS A 180 -16.40 6.39 2.70
C HIS A 180 -14.99 6.98 2.72
N THR A 181 -14.62 7.67 1.64
CA THR A 181 -13.41 8.50 1.55
C THR A 181 -13.84 9.96 1.48
N LEU A 182 -13.22 10.82 2.29
CA LEU A 182 -13.42 12.26 2.18
C LEU A 182 -12.59 12.75 1.00
N MET A 183 -13.24 13.28 -0.01
CA MET A 183 -12.58 13.85 -1.17
C MET A 183 -12.78 15.36 -1.20
N TRP A 184 -11.79 16.07 -1.73
CA TRP A 184 -11.93 17.49 -2.03
C TRP A 184 -11.61 17.75 -3.50
N SER A 185 -12.43 18.58 -4.13
CA SER A 185 -12.16 19.16 -5.44
C SER A 185 -12.48 20.65 -5.45
N GLU A 186 -11.87 21.40 -6.38
CA GLU A 186 -12.16 22.82 -6.57
C GLU A 186 -13.62 23.07 -6.99
N THR A 187 -14.26 22.10 -7.64
CA THR A 187 -15.62 22.23 -8.17
C THR A 187 -16.69 21.89 -7.14
N THR A 188 -16.49 20.85 -6.35
CA THR A 188 -17.51 20.30 -5.43
C THR A 188 -17.25 20.61 -3.96
N GLY A 189 -16.04 21.05 -3.60
CA GLY A 189 -15.64 21.17 -2.19
C GLY A 189 -15.43 19.80 -1.54
N TYR A 190 -15.66 19.68 -0.23
CA TYR A 190 -15.54 18.43 0.49
C TYR A 190 -16.78 17.55 0.32
N GLU A 191 -16.59 16.30 -0.08
CA GLU A 191 -17.68 15.34 -0.20
C GLU A 191 -17.25 13.92 0.23
N TRP A 192 -18.19 13.19 0.82
CA TRP A 192 -18.03 11.76 1.05
C TRP A 192 -18.29 11.00 -0.25
N THR A 193 -17.29 10.29 -0.74
CA THR A 193 -17.48 9.40 -1.87
C THR A 193 -17.59 7.95 -1.42
N ARG A 194 -18.66 7.29 -1.88
CA ARG A 194 -18.74 5.82 -1.92
C ARG A 194 -18.16 5.40 -3.26
N ARG A 195 -16.84 5.14 -3.34
CA ARG A 195 -16.35 4.34 -4.47
C ARG A 195 -16.98 2.95 -4.37
N ARG A 196 -17.75 2.59 -5.40
CA ARG A 196 -18.33 1.25 -5.57
C ARG A 196 -17.24 0.25 -5.92
#